data_AF-A0A7V4M0Q3-F1
#
_entry.id   AF-A0A7V4M0Q3-F1
#
_cell.length_a   1.000
_cell.length_b   1.000
_cell.length_c   1.000
_cell.angle_alpha   90.00
_cell.angle_beta   90.00
_cell.angle_gamma   90.00
#
_symmetry.space_group_name_H-M   'P 1'
#
loop_
_entity.id
_entity.type
_entity.pdbx_description
1 polymer ?
#
loop_
_entity_poly.entity_id
_entity_poly.type
_entity_poly.pdbx_seq_one_letter_code
_entity_poly.pdbx_strand_id
1 'polypeptide(L)'
;MPEPLNLFDPCRTIQLQGFSGRASTTALHDATETGFQISGIFQAAEDFANIQLLSAYDYFNHLRLKPLPVTDLSGLTLQYDMEILSVNGEEGNVRPDCVRYASVGWDKLTISTGTGDIYEVPLMHHAAVVSGEYAPGGFGFSLHDRDADTLDEMLVGKPTPAHIAYAANAIASIPPVLAASARNPNRAAHVIEALLLSDRPSTREIQLNAIRTNIGRESAEAADQLSRHVSSLAPELRLPLADIAVSSLRHMDPASYPAFIRTIKELSSADREIDLFEYTLGRMVGCRLAPVFEETRKKPVQYYDLRPLLPHVAKLLSCLAYWGADDQESARKAFEQGLKEINCRADMCPLETCGLQAVDEALSLLEEASPAVKRSVISACAACVGADGTVSVDEAELLRSVADALDCPIPPFLSGLGQAA
;
A
#
# COMPACT_ATOMS: atom_id res chain seq x y z
N MET A 1 -64.86 13.63 3.85
CA MET A 1 -64.93 12.25 4.37
C MET A 1 -63.53 11.84 4.81
N PRO A 2 -63.35 11.01 5.85
CA PRO A 2 -62.03 10.50 6.19
C PRO A 2 -61.52 9.62 5.04
N GLU A 3 -60.32 9.92 4.54
CA GLU A 3 -59.62 9.15 3.51
C GLU A 3 -58.80 8.04 4.19
N PRO A 4 -58.86 6.77 3.71
CA PRO A 4 -58.02 5.71 4.24
C PRO A 4 -56.54 5.96 3.88
N LEU A 5 -55.62 5.71 4.81
CA LEU A 5 -54.18 5.78 4.57
C LEU A 5 -53.65 4.37 4.35
N ASN A 6 -52.98 4.14 3.20
CA ASN A 6 -52.38 2.85 2.87
C ASN A 6 -50.88 2.86 3.22
N LEU A 7 -50.36 1.72 3.70
CA LEU A 7 -48.97 1.59 4.16
C LEU A 7 -47.93 1.75 3.04
N PHE A 8 -48.30 1.40 1.80
CA PHE A 8 -47.43 1.43 0.61
C PHE A 8 -47.95 2.37 -0.47
N ASP A 9 -48.56 3.50 -0.07
CA ASP A 9 -49.02 4.53 -1.01
C ASP A 9 -47.83 5.33 -1.55
N PRO A 10 -47.49 5.21 -2.85
CA PRO A 10 -46.36 5.93 -3.44
C PRO A 10 -46.45 7.45 -3.30
N CYS A 11 -47.66 8.00 -3.21
CA CYS A 11 -47.88 9.43 -3.07
C CYS A 11 -47.55 9.96 -1.66
N ARG A 12 -47.40 9.08 -0.66
CA ARG A 12 -47.35 9.47 0.75
C ARG A 12 -46.23 8.81 1.54
N THR A 13 -46.02 7.50 1.35
CA THR A 13 -45.16 6.70 2.23
C THR A 13 -43.85 6.27 1.57
N ILE A 14 -43.77 6.28 0.23
CA ILE A 14 -42.54 5.93 -0.50
C ILE A 14 -41.65 7.16 -0.66
N GLN A 15 -40.38 7.00 -0.34
CA GLN A 15 -39.39 8.07 -0.39
C GLN A 15 -38.09 7.59 -1.03
N LEU A 16 -37.29 8.53 -1.54
CA LEU A 16 -35.92 8.25 -1.96
C LEU A 16 -34.95 8.59 -0.84
N GLN A 17 -34.00 7.71 -0.60
CA GLN A 17 -32.87 8.03 0.26
C GLN A 17 -31.90 8.93 -0.53
N GLY A 18 -31.64 10.13 -0.02
CA GLY A 18 -30.76 11.10 -0.67
C GLY A 18 -29.30 10.64 -0.73
N PHE A 19 -28.55 11.18 -1.69
CA PHE A 19 -27.11 10.97 -1.83
C PHE A 19 -26.31 11.78 -0.79
N SER A 20 -25.17 11.26 -0.37
CA SER A 20 -24.20 11.98 0.46
C SER A 20 -23.19 12.82 -0.35
N GLY A 21 -23.12 12.64 -1.67
CA GLY A 21 -22.19 13.31 -2.60
C GLY A 21 -22.74 14.59 -3.26
N ARG A 22 -21.86 15.45 -3.77
CA ARG A 22 -22.22 16.78 -4.34
C ARG A 22 -22.62 16.80 -5.82
N ALA A 23 -22.85 15.65 -6.48
CA ALA A 23 -23.00 15.63 -7.94
C ALA A 23 -24.03 14.64 -8.51
N SER A 24 -24.60 13.74 -7.70
CA SER A 24 -25.70 12.84 -8.06
C SER A 24 -27.01 13.29 -7.42
N THR A 25 -28.12 13.09 -8.12
CA THR A 25 -29.46 13.44 -7.63
C THR A 25 -30.50 12.51 -8.21
N THR A 26 -31.54 12.21 -7.45
CA THR A 26 -32.68 11.38 -7.87
C THR A 26 -33.98 12.05 -7.44
N ALA A 27 -35.01 11.87 -8.25
CA ALA A 27 -36.34 12.40 -8.02
C ALA A 27 -37.37 11.31 -8.28
N LEU A 28 -38.31 11.17 -7.33
CA LEU A 28 -39.53 10.40 -7.51
C LEU A 28 -40.59 11.35 -8.07
N HIS A 29 -41.23 10.98 -9.17
CA HIS A 29 -42.24 11.77 -9.85
C HIS A 29 -43.35 10.88 -10.41
N ASP A 30 -44.44 11.50 -10.89
CA ASP A 30 -45.61 10.82 -11.47
C ASP A 30 -46.17 9.69 -10.58
N ALA A 31 -46.16 9.93 -9.26
CA ALA A 31 -46.72 9.00 -8.28
C ALA A 31 -48.25 8.92 -8.43
N THR A 32 -48.76 7.70 -8.37
CA THR A 32 -50.17 7.32 -8.35
C THR A 32 -50.41 6.41 -7.15
N GLU A 33 -51.65 5.99 -6.92
CA GLU A 33 -51.99 5.08 -5.81
C GLU A 33 -51.23 3.75 -5.84
N THR A 34 -50.75 3.30 -7.02
CA THR A 34 -50.14 1.98 -7.21
C THR A 34 -48.82 2.00 -7.98
N GLY A 35 -48.29 3.16 -8.33
CA GLY A 35 -47.08 3.26 -9.13
C GLY A 35 -46.41 4.63 -9.06
N PHE A 36 -45.15 4.71 -9.46
CA PHE A 36 -44.35 5.93 -9.46
C PHE A 36 -43.20 5.79 -10.46
N GLN A 37 -42.58 6.89 -10.83
CA GLN A 37 -41.37 6.93 -11.66
C GLN A 37 -40.20 7.51 -10.90
N ILE A 38 -38.99 7.08 -11.28
CA ILE A 38 -37.74 7.61 -10.75
C ILE A 38 -36.85 8.04 -11.91
N SER A 39 -36.34 9.25 -11.80
CA SER A 39 -35.28 9.76 -12.67
C SER A 39 -34.13 10.30 -11.83
N GLY A 40 -32.93 10.38 -12.42
CA GLY A 40 -31.75 10.88 -11.72
C GLY A 40 -30.60 11.18 -12.65
N ILE A 41 -29.60 11.88 -12.09
CA ILE A 41 -28.28 12.08 -12.69
C ILE A 41 -27.29 11.26 -11.86
N PHE A 42 -26.67 10.28 -12.50
CA PHE A 42 -25.69 9.37 -11.93
C PHE A 42 -24.34 9.65 -12.61
N GLN A 43 -23.28 9.95 -11.87
CA GLN A 43 -21.97 10.34 -12.42
C GLN A 43 -20.92 9.24 -12.29
N ALA A 44 -21.11 8.31 -11.36
CA ALA A 44 -20.25 7.16 -11.15
C ALA A 44 -21.05 5.85 -11.24
N ALA A 45 -20.34 4.75 -11.51
CA ALA A 45 -20.93 3.41 -11.55
C ALA A 45 -21.51 2.96 -10.18
N GLU A 46 -21.14 3.65 -9.10
CA GLU A 46 -21.63 3.44 -7.73
C GLU A 46 -22.80 4.36 -7.34
N ASP A 47 -23.24 5.27 -8.22
CA ASP A 47 -24.42 6.09 -7.97
C ASP A 47 -25.69 5.28 -8.29
N PHE A 48 -26.57 5.08 -7.30
CA PHE A 48 -27.86 4.40 -7.47
C PHE A 48 -28.97 5.02 -6.61
N ALA A 49 -30.22 4.83 -7.01
CA ALA A 49 -31.40 5.30 -6.28
C ALA A 49 -31.87 4.25 -5.27
N ASN A 50 -31.93 4.61 -3.98
CA ASN A 50 -32.51 3.75 -2.93
C ASN A 50 -33.95 4.14 -2.66
N ILE A 51 -34.86 3.19 -2.83
CA ILE A 51 -36.29 3.37 -2.61
C ILE A 51 -36.66 2.85 -1.23
N GLN A 52 -37.10 3.75 -0.36
CA GLN A 52 -37.67 3.38 0.93
C GLN A 52 -39.16 3.10 0.74
N LEU A 53 -39.54 1.81 0.80
CA LEU A 53 -40.93 1.36 0.63
C LEU A 53 -41.81 1.68 1.85
N LEU A 54 -41.24 1.61 3.07
CA LEU A 54 -41.94 1.89 4.32
C LEU A 54 -40.96 2.33 5.40
N SER A 55 -41.36 3.32 6.19
CA SER A 55 -40.71 3.70 7.45
C SER A 55 -41.73 3.67 8.57
N ALA A 56 -41.63 2.70 9.49
CA ALA A 56 -42.61 2.53 10.57
C ALA A 56 -42.72 3.76 11.48
N TYR A 57 -41.64 4.54 11.60
CA TYR A 57 -41.58 5.69 12.51
C TYR A 57 -41.61 7.04 11.82
N ASP A 58 -41.71 7.08 10.48
CA ASP A 58 -41.65 8.27 9.62
C ASP A 58 -41.78 9.60 10.39
N TYR A 59 -40.64 10.16 10.75
CA TYR A 59 -40.56 11.34 11.61
C TYR A 59 -40.82 12.64 10.85
N PHE A 60 -40.84 12.59 9.51
CA PHE A 60 -40.81 13.77 8.66
C PHE A 60 -42.19 14.10 8.08
N ASN A 61 -43.02 13.09 7.80
CA ASN A 61 -44.36 13.33 7.28
C ASN A 61 -45.34 13.86 8.34
N HIS A 62 -46.29 14.66 7.87
CA HIS A 62 -47.36 15.21 8.70
C HIS A 62 -48.25 14.09 9.29
N LEU A 63 -48.61 14.21 10.57
CA LEU A 63 -49.37 13.19 11.32
C LEU A 63 -50.70 12.76 10.66
N ARG A 64 -51.30 13.62 9.82
CA ARG A 64 -52.56 13.33 9.11
C ARG A 64 -52.37 12.57 7.78
N LEU A 65 -51.13 12.42 7.32
CA LEU A 65 -50.81 11.84 6.00
C LEU A 65 -49.99 10.54 6.13
N LYS A 66 -49.61 10.15 7.36
CA LYS A 66 -48.83 8.94 7.61
C LYS A 66 -49.67 7.86 8.32
N PRO A 67 -49.52 6.58 7.95
CA PRO A 67 -50.15 5.48 8.66
C PRO A 67 -49.62 5.36 10.09
N LEU A 68 -50.35 4.62 10.94
CA LEU A 68 -49.83 4.24 12.25
C LEU A 68 -48.58 3.34 12.08
N PRO A 69 -47.62 3.40 13.02
CA PRO A 69 -46.46 2.52 12.99
C PRO A 69 -46.87 1.04 12.94
N VAL A 70 -46.45 0.33 11.90
CA VAL A 70 -46.61 -1.11 11.76
C VAL A 70 -45.23 -1.72 11.55
N THR A 71 -44.85 -2.63 12.44
CA THR A 71 -43.56 -3.34 12.40
C THR A 71 -43.71 -4.82 12.08
N ASP A 72 -44.90 -5.39 12.25
CA ASP A 72 -45.22 -6.75 11.83
C ASP A 72 -45.82 -6.71 10.41
N LEU A 73 -45.04 -7.21 9.45
CA LEU A 73 -45.43 -7.36 8.05
C LEU A 73 -45.55 -8.84 7.66
N SER A 74 -45.70 -9.73 8.64
CA SER A 74 -45.78 -11.17 8.40
C SER A 74 -46.92 -11.51 7.44
N GLY A 75 -46.61 -12.30 6.42
CA GLY A 75 -47.58 -12.72 5.39
C GLY A 75 -47.84 -11.68 4.29
N LEU A 76 -47.22 -10.50 4.34
CA LEU A 76 -47.27 -9.55 3.23
C LEU A 76 -46.53 -10.12 2.01
N THR A 77 -47.15 -10.05 0.85
CA THR A 77 -46.51 -10.30 -0.45
C THR A 77 -46.63 -9.06 -1.29
N LEU A 78 -45.51 -8.56 -1.80
CA LEU A 78 -45.47 -7.41 -2.70
C LEU A 78 -45.25 -7.91 -4.13
N GLN A 79 -46.08 -7.45 -5.05
CA GLN A 79 -45.91 -7.64 -6.48
C GLN A 79 -45.80 -6.26 -7.12
N TYR A 80 -44.80 -6.07 -7.96
CA TYR A 80 -44.59 -4.83 -8.71
C TYR A 80 -44.13 -5.17 -10.13
N ASP A 81 -44.53 -4.33 -11.07
CA ASP A 81 -44.01 -4.33 -12.42
C ASP A 81 -42.86 -3.31 -12.48
N MET A 82 -41.73 -3.71 -13.07
CA MET A 82 -40.56 -2.85 -13.22
C MET A 82 -40.24 -2.70 -14.71
N GLU A 83 -40.28 -1.46 -15.19
CA GLU A 83 -39.85 -1.10 -16.53
C GLU A 83 -38.57 -0.26 -16.45
N ILE A 84 -37.62 -0.56 -17.34
CA ILE A 84 -36.33 0.13 -17.41
C ILE A 84 -36.24 0.81 -18.78
N LEU A 85 -36.17 2.14 -18.77
CA LEU A 85 -36.03 2.94 -19.98
C LEU A 85 -34.55 3.26 -20.21
N SER A 86 -34.04 2.97 -21.40
CA SER A 86 -32.68 3.35 -21.78
C SER A 86 -32.58 4.86 -21.95
N VAL A 87 -31.55 5.46 -21.34
CA VAL A 87 -31.24 6.89 -21.50
C VAL A 87 -29.91 6.97 -22.25
N ASN A 88 -29.88 7.71 -23.37
CA ASN A 88 -28.71 7.85 -24.24
C ASN A 88 -28.11 6.52 -24.78
N GLY A 89 -28.92 5.46 -24.86
CA GLY A 89 -28.48 4.15 -25.35
C GLY A 89 -27.86 3.24 -24.28
N GLU A 90 -27.85 3.67 -23.01
CA GLU A 90 -27.42 2.84 -21.88
C GLU A 90 -28.62 2.41 -21.04
N GLU A 91 -28.64 1.13 -20.60
CA GLU A 91 -29.58 0.62 -19.61
C GLU A 91 -29.13 1.08 -18.21
N GLY A 92 -29.82 2.08 -17.64
CA GLY A 92 -29.40 2.74 -16.40
C GLY A 92 -29.82 2.05 -15.10
N ASN A 93 -30.82 1.15 -15.13
CA ASN A 93 -31.26 0.40 -13.96
C ASN A 93 -30.95 -1.08 -14.13
N VAL A 94 -30.60 -1.72 -13.03
CA VAL A 94 -30.20 -3.12 -13.00
C VAL A 94 -31.29 -3.89 -12.23
N ARG A 95 -31.87 -4.92 -12.84
CA ARG A 95 -32.88 -5.77 -12.15
C ARG A 95 -32.26 -6.44 -10.92
N PRO A 96 -33.04 -6.74 -9.86
CA PRO A 96 -32.53 -7.43 -8.66
C PRO A 96 -31.89 -8.81 -8.92
N ASP A 97 -32.21 -9.45 -10.06
CA ASP A 97 -31.65 -10.74 -10.50
C ASP A 97 -30.40 -10.60 -11.38
N CYS A 98 -29.89 -9.38 -11.58
CA CYS A 98 -28.73 -9.14 -12.43
C CYS A 98 -27.40 -9.44 -11.71
N VAL A 99 -26.58 -10.27 -12.35
CA VAL A 99 -25.26 -10.68 -11.85
C VAL A 99 -24.11 -9.76 -12.30
N ARG A 100 -24.40 -8.70 -13.06
CA ARG A 100 -23.38 -7.85 -13.71
C ARG A 100 -22.50 -7.09 -12.70
N TYR A 101 -22.99 -6.89 -11.47
CA TYR A 101 -22.32 -6.14 -10.40
C TYR A 101 -22.39 -6.84 -9.05
N ALA A 102 -21.93 -8.10 -8.97
CA ALA A 102 -22.05 -8.96 -7.78
C ALA A 102 -21.44 -8.38 -6.48
N SER A 103 -20.55 -7.38 -6.57
CA SER A 103 -19.98 -6.70 -5.40
C SER A 103 -20.90 -5.64 -4.79
N VAL A 104 -22.01 -5.31 -5.45
CA VAL A 104 -22.94 -4.27 -5.00
C VAL A 104 -24.28 -4.92 -4.66
N GLY A 105 -24.75 -4.73 -3.42
CA GLY A 105 -25.85 -5.50 -2.82
C GLY A 105 -27.26 -5.13 -3.30
N TRP A 106 -27.44 -4.87 -4.60
CA TRP A 106 -28.72 -4.41 -5.18
C TRP A 106 -29.76 -5.54 -5.21
N ASP A 107 -29.30 -6.78 -5.03
CA ASP A 107 -30.09 -8.00 -4.89
C ASP A 107 -30.69 -8.17 -3.49
N LYS A 108 -30.49 -7.22 -2.57
CA LYS A 108 -30.92 -7.35 -1.17
C LYS A 108 -31.97 -6.31 -0.77
N LEU A 109 -32.88 -6.75 0.09
CA LEU A 109 -33.75 -5.86 0.86
C LEU A 109 -33.06 -5.48 2.16
N THR A 110 -32.83 -4.19 2.36
CA THR A 110 -32.23 -3.66 3.59
C THR A 110 -33.30 -3.27 4.60
N ILE A 111 -33.25 -3.88 5.79
CA ILE A 111 -34.15 -3.62 6.90
C ILE A 111 -33.34 -2.95 8.01
N SER A 112 -33.67 -1.69 8.32
CA SER A 112 -33.11 -0.99 9.47
C SER A 112 -34.08 -1.06 10.64
N THR A 113 -33.60 -1.54 11.78
CA THR A 113 -34.40 -1.62 13.01
C THR A 113 -34.34 -0.31 13.80
N GLY A 114 -35.27 -0.14 14.75
CA GLY A 114 -35.30 1.04 15.61
C GLY A 114 -34.08 1.20 16.52
N THR A 115 -33.28 0.15 16.74
CA THR A 115 -32.01 0.15 17.47
C THR A 115 -30.81 0.53 16.60
N GLY A 116 -31.01 0.69 15.29
CA GLY A 116 -29.96 1.01 14.32
C GLY A 116 -29.30 -0.22 13.68
N ASP A 117 -29.72 -1.43 14.05
CA ASP A 117 -29.22 -2.65 13.43
C ASP A 117 -29.74 -2.76 11.99
N ILE A 118 -28.86 -3.15 11.06
CA ILE A 118 -29.16 -3.32 9.64
C ILE A 118 -29.13 -4.81 9.30
N TYR A 119 -30.20 -5.30 8.69
CA TYR A 119 -30.32 -6.66 8.18
C TYR A 119 -30.49 -6.60 6.67
N GLU A 120 -29.73 -7.40 5.94
CA GLU A 120 -29.88 -7.52 4.50
C GLU A 120 -30.44 -8.89 4.16
N VAL A 121 -31.53 -8.91 3.40
CA VAL A 121 -32.21 -10.14 2.97
C VAL A 121 -32.03 -10.30 1.47
N PRO A 122 -31.33 -11.34 0.98
CA PRO A 122 -31.22 -11.61 -0.45
C PRO A 122 -32.61 -11.84 -1.06
N LEU A 123 -33.04 -10.94 -1.94
CA LEU A 123 -34.37 -10.94 -2.54
C LEU A 123 -34.63 -12.24 -3.29
N MET A 124 -33.63 -12.73 -4.04
CA MET A 124 -33.77 -13.89 -4.90
C MET A 124 -33.95 -15.23 -4.15
N HIS A 125 -33.75 -15.27 -2.83
CA HIS A 125 -34.12 -16.42 -2.02
C HIS A 125 -35.63 -16.49 -1.72
N HIS A 126 -36.34 -15.36 -1.86
CA HIS A 126 -37.73 -15.20 -1.43
C HIS A 126 -38.65 -14.63 -2.52
N ALA A 127 -38.10 -14.17 -3.64
CA ALA A 127 -38.83 -13.63 -4.79
C ALA A 127 -38.83 -14.61 -5.96
N ALA A 128 -39.90 -14.57 -6.76
CA ALA A 128 -40.01 -15.30 -8.01
C ALA A 128 -40.37 -14.33 -9.14
N VAL A 129 -39.72 -14.47 -10.31
CA VAL A 129 -40.04 -13.66 -11.50
C VAL A 129 -41.36 -14.14 -12.08
N VAL A 130 -42.35 -13.25 -12.14
CA VAL A 130 -43.69 -13.57 -12.66
C VAL A 130 -43.72 -13.57 -14.20
N SER A 131 -43.02 -12.64 -14.84
CA SER A 131 -42.87 -12.55 -16.31
C SER A 131 -41.69 -11.64 -16.72
N GLY A 132 -41.10 -11.87 -17.90
CA GLY A 132 -39.99 -11.10 -18.48
C GLY A 132 -38.66 -11.87 -18.53
N GLU A 133 -37.95 -11.83 -19.66
CA GLU A 133 -36.67 -12.53 -19.86
C GLU A 133 -35.45 -11.59 -19.73
N TYR A 134 -34.29 -12.14 -19.35
CA TYR A 134 -32.98 -11.51 -19.55
C TYR A 134 -32.00 -12.58 -20.02
N ALA A 135 -31.09 -12.22 -20.93
CA ALA A 135 -30.00 -13.09 -21.35
C ALA A 135 -28.74 -12.70 -20.57
N PRO A 136 -28.22 -13.55 -19.65
CA PRO A 136 -26.94 -13.27 -19.01
C PRO A 136 -25.83 -13.26 -20.07
N GLY A 137 -25.12 -12.14 -20.19
CA GLY A 137 -23.89 -12.07 -20.95
C GLY A 137 -22.83 -12.94 -20.27
N GLY A 138 -22.41 -14.02 -20.92
CA GLY A 138 -21.28 -14.81 -20.46
C GLY A 138 -19.96 -14.17 -20.88
N PHE A 139 -19.09 -13.87 -19.92
CA PHE A 139 -17.67 -13.71 -20.20
C PHE A 139 -16.93 -14.83 -19.48
N GLY A 140 -16.13 -15.57 -20.23
CA GLY A 140 -15.22 -16.57 -19.67
C GLY A 140 -13.90 -15.91 -19.33
N PHE A 141 -13.44 -16.07 -18.11
CA PHE A 141 -12.05 -15.86 -17.76
C PHE A 141 -11.56 -17.12 -17.03
N SER A 142 -10.34 -17.54 -17.35
CA SER A 142 -9.66 -18.59 -16.61
C SER A 142 -8.98 -17.97 -15.40
N LEU A 143 -9.40 -18.38 -14.21
CA LEU A 143 -8.66 -18.12 -12.97
C LEU A 143 -7.47 -19.07 -12.93
N HIS A 144 -6.29 -18.49 -13.11
CA HIS A 144 -5.06 -19.07 -12.62
C HIS A 144 -4.79 -18.38 -11.28
N ASP A 145 -4.46 -19.13 -10.23
CA ASP A 145 -3.77 -18.51 -9.10
C ASP A 145 -2.53 -17.83 -9.69
N ARG A 146 -2.39 -16.54 -9.42
CA ARG A 146 -1.13 -15.85 -9.67
C ARG A 146 -0.28 -16.05 -8.42
N ASP A 147 1.00 -16.33 -8.63
CA ASP A 147 1.97 -16.50 -7.55
C ASP A 147 1.89 -15.33 -6.56
N ALA A 148 2.12 -15.65 -5.28
CA ALA A 148 2.17 -14.67 -4.19
C ALA A 148 3.10 -13.49 -4.51
N ASP A 149 4.11 -13.72 -5.35
CA ASP A 149 5.09 -12.76 -5.85
C ASP A 149 4.45 -11.57 -6.61
N THR A 150 3.33 -11.80 -7.30
CA THR A 150 2.62 -10.73 -8.04
C THR A 150 1.82 -9.79 -7.15
N LEU A 151 1.60 -10.14 -5.88
CA LEU A 151 0.97 -9.22 -4.92
C LEU A 151 1.92 -8.10 -4.53
N ASP A 152 3.22 -8.37 -4.47
CA ASP A 152 4.26 -7.39 -4.11
C ASP A 152 4.54 -6.37 -5.23
N GLU A 153 4.40 -6.77 -6.50
CA GLU A 153 4.48 -5.84 -7.65
C GLU A 153 3.41 -4.74 -7.60
N MET A 154 2.26 -5.01 -6.99
CA MET A 154 1.19 -4.02 -6.82
C MET A 154 1.35 -3.13 -5.57
N LEU A 155 2.34 -3.42 -4.70
CA LEU A 155 2.56 -2.72 -3.43
C LEU A 155 3.53 -1.54 -3.52
N VAL A 156 4.16 -1.30 -4.69
CA VAL A 156 5.03 -0.12 -4.88
C VAL A 156 4.22 1.17 -4.68
N GLY A 157 4.47 1.85 -3.56
CA GLY A 157 3.92 3.17 -3.23
C GLY A 157 2.50 3.22 -2.65
N LYS A 158 1.86 2.10 -2.27
CA LYS A 158 0.53 2.11 -1.62
C LYS A 158 0.45 1.18 -0.39
N PRO A 159 0.53 1.72 0.84
CA PRO A 159 0.39 0.90 2.05
C PRO A 159 -1.04 0.37 2.19
N THR A 160 -1.19 -0.91 2.53
CA THR A 160 -2.49 -1.53 2.87
C THR A 160 -2.77 -1.42 4.38
N PRO A 161 -4.01 -1.66 4.85
CA PRO A 161 -4.32 -1.70 6.29
C PRO A 161 -3.43 -2.67 7.09
N ALA A 162 -3.02 -3.80 6.49
CA ALA A 162 -2.10 -4.75 7.10
C ALA A 162 -0.71 -4.14 7.31
N HIS A 163 -0.19 -3.37 6.34
CA HIS A 163 1.07 -2.63 6.49
C HIS A 163 1.00 -1.57 7.59
N ILE A 164 -0.15 -0.91 7.74
CA ILE A 164 -0.37 0.07 8.81
C ILE A 164 -0.35 -0.62 10.18
N ALA A 165 -1.05 -1.75 10.32
CA ALA A 165 -1.05 -2.53 11.56
C ALA A 165 0.35 -3.08 11.90
N TYR A 166 1.07 -3.59 10.88
CA TYR A 166 2.46 -4.04 11.02
C TYR A 166 3.36 -2.90 11.50
N ALA A 167 3.31 -1.74 10.84
CA ALA A 167 4.10 -0.57 11.24
C ALA A 167 3.77 -0.11 12.67
N ALA A 168 2.49 -0.11 13.06
CA ALA A 168 2.08 0.25 14.42
C ALA A 168 2.67 -0.71 15.47
N ASN A 169 2.64 -2.03 15.21
CA ASN A 169 3.20 -3.05 16.09
C ASN A 169 4.74 -2.98 16.16
N ALA A 170 5.41 -2.76 15.02
CA ALA A 170 6.85 -2.58 14.96
C ALA A 170 7.27 -1.35 15.80
N ILE A 171 6.58 -0.22 15.62
CA ILE A 171 6.84 1.01 16.41
C ILE A 171 6.61 0.79 17.90
N ALA A 172 5.56 0.05 18.28
CA ALA A 172 5.26 -0.25 19.68
C ALA A 172 6.31 -1.17 20.34
N SER A 173 7.02 -1.96 19.53
CA SER A 173 8.05 -2.91 19.99
C SER A 173 9.43 -2.26 20.16
N ILE A 174 9.63 -1.04 19.66
CA ILE A 174 10.89 -0.31 19.81
C ILE A 174 11.03 0.17 21.26
N PRO A 175 12.17 -0.07 21.94
CA PRO A 175 12.44 0.43 23.28
C PRO A 175 12.19 1.95 23.40
N PRO A 176 11.49 2.43 24.45
CA PRO A 176 11.12 3.84 24.57
C PRO A 176 12.29 4.82 24.48
N VAL A 177 13.47 4.43 24.97
CA VAL A 177 14.70 5.25 24.89
C VAL A 177 15.14 5.47 23.44
N LEU A 178 15.08 4.42 22.60
CA LEU A 178 15.43 4.51 21.18
C LEU A 178 14.36 5.28 20.40
N ALA A 179 13.08 4.98 20.65
CA ALA A 179 11.97 5.66 19.99
C ALA A 179 11.95 7.18 20.30
N ALA A 180 12.23 7.57 21.54
CA ALA A 180 12.31 8.98 21.93
C ALA A 180 13.55 9.68 21.33
N SER A 181 14.68 8.97 21.24
CA SER A 181 15.90 9.51 20.63
C SER A 181 15.75 9.69 19.11
N ALA A 182 15.14 8.73 18.43
CA ALA A 182 14.89 8.79 16.98
C ALA A 182 13.91 9.91 16.60
N ARG A 183 12.95 10.25 17.46
CA ARG A 183 11.99 11.35 17.24
C ARG A 183 12.53 12.75 17.60
N ASN A 184 13.77 12.84 18.09
CA ASN A 184 14.38 14.11 18.47
C ASN A 184 15.44 14.51 17.44
N PRO A 185 15.30 15.64 16.71
CA PRO A 185 16.25 16.05 15.67
C PRO A 185 17.71 16.13 16.14
N ASN A 186 17.95 16.50 17.40
CA ASN A 186 19.30 16.61 17.97
C ASN A 186 19.91 15.25 18.38
N ARG A 187 19.08 14.21 18.55
CA ARG A 187 19.52 12.88 19.00
C ARG A 187 19.38 11.81 17.93
N ALA A 188 18.61 12.07 16.88
CA ALA A 188 18.36 11.13 15.79
C ALA A 188 19.65 10.76 15.05
N ALA A 189 20.62 11.68 14.95
CA ALA A 189 21.94 11.40 14.38
C ALA A 189 22.66 10.28 15.16
N HIS A 190 22.63 10.35 16.49
CA HIS A 190 23.24 9.35 17.36
C HIS A 190 22.54 7.99 17.30
N VAL A 191 21.27 7.93 16.88
CA VAL A 191 20.57 6.66 16.64
C VAL A 191 21.13 5.99 15.38
N ILE A 192 21.32 6.74 14.29
CA ILE A 192 21.94 6.22 13.06
C ILE A 192 23.39 5.80 13.32
N GLU A 193 24.17 6.64 14.01
CA GLU A 193 25.54 6.31 14.40
C GLU A 193 25.58 5.03 15.25
N ALA A 194 24.69 4.90 16.24
CA ALA A 194 24.59 3.72 17.09
C ALA A 194 24.19 2.44 16.34
N LEU A 195 23.38 2.55 15.29
CA LEU A 195 23.01 1.43 14.42
C LEU A 195 24.21 0.93 13.59
N LEU A 196 25.17 1.80 13.27
CA LEU A 196 26.38 1.47 12.51
C LEU A 196 27.57 1.06 13.39
N LEU A 197 27.47 1.19 14.72
CA LEU A 197 28.56 0.80 15.62
C LEU A 197 28.69 -0.72 15.64
N SER A 198 29.87 -1.21 15.26
CA SER A 198 30.20 -2.63 15.25
C SER A 198 30.33 -3.18 16.68
N ASP A 199 29.95 -4.45 16.87
CA ASP A 199 30.21 -5.19 18.11
C ASP A 199 31.70 -5.54 18.28
N ARG A 200 32.50 -5.49 17.20
CA ARG A 200 33.94 -5.78 17.22
C ARG A 200 34.71 -4.63 17.89
N PRO A 201 35.43 -4.85 19.02
CA PRO A 201 36.08 -3.77 19.75
C PRO A 201 37.09 -2.95 18.93
N SER A 202 37.81 -3.60 18.01
CA SER A 202 38.80 -2.93 17.14
C SER A 202 38.14 -1.98 16.15
N THR A 203 37.05 -2.40 15.50
CA THR A 203 36.29 -1.57 14.55
C THR A 203 35.52 -0.47 15.27
N ARG A 204 34.90 -0.81 16.40
CA ARG A 204 34.13 0.10 17.25
C ARG A 204 34.96 1.31 17.72
N GLU A 205 36.21 1.09 18.10
CA GLU A 205 37.09 2.20 18.53
C GLU A 205 37.48 3.11 17.36
N ILE A 206 37.70 2.56 16.16
CA ILE A 206 37.92 3.35 14.94
C ILE A 206 36.69 4.21 14.63
N GLN A 207 35.51 3.60 14.68
CA GLN A 207 34.22 4.25 14.45
C GLN A 207 33.93 5.36 15.47
N LEU A 208 34.13 5.11 16.76
CA LEU A 208 33.97 6.13 17.80
C LEU A 208 34.97 7.29 17.62
N ASN A 209 36.20 7.01 17.17
CA ASN A 209 37.16 8.06 16.86
C ASN A 209 36.77 8.91 15.63
N ALA A 210 36.14 8.32 14.62
CA ALA A 210 35.57 9.07 13.50
C ALA A 210 34.48 10.05 13.98
N ILE A 211 33.55 9.59 14.83
CA ILE A 211 32.50 10.45 15.40
C ILE A 211 33.11 11.59 16.23
N ARG A 212 34.11 11.29 17.08
CA ARG A 212 34.81 12.29 17.90
C ARG A 212 35.47 13.38 17.05
N THR A 213 36.06 12.98 15.92
CA THR A 213 36.81 13.87 15.03
C THR A 213 35.88 14.75 14.20
N ASN A 214 34.78 14.18 13.72
CA ASN A 214 33.91 14.84 12.76
C ASN A 214 32.84 15.72 13.41
N ILE A 215 32.30 15.29 14.55
CA ILE A 215 31.15 15.92 15.20
C ILE A 215 31.55 16.38 16.60
N GLY A 216 32.08 15.47 17.43
CA GLY A 216 32.57 15.81 18.75
C GLY A 216 32.51 14.66 19.75
N ARG A 217 33.14 14.87 20.92
CA ARG A 217 33.25 13.86 21.97
C ARG A 217 31.90 13.50 22.59
N GLU A 218 31.06 14.50 22.87
CA GLU A 218 29.73 14.28 23.45
C GLU A 218 28.85 13.41 22.55
N SER A 219 28.96 13.59 21.22
CA SER A 219 28.23 12.79 20.23
C SER A 219 28.68 11.33 20.21
N ALA A 220 29.99 11.07 20.29
CA ALA A 220 30.51 9.71 20.36
C ALA A 220 30.07 9.00 21.65
N GLU A 221 30.03 9.71 22.79
CA GLU A 221 29.54 9.17 24.05
C GLU A 221 28.02 8.88 23.99
N ALA A 222 27.24 9.75 23.35
CA ALA A 222 25.80 9.54 23.14
C ALA A 222 25.51 8.33 22.22
N ALA A 223 26.23 8.19 21.10
CA ALA A 223 26.11 7.05 20.21
C ALA A 223 26.52 5.74 20.91
N ASP A 224 27.62 5.74 21.69
CA ASP A 224 28.05 4.58 22.49
C ASP A 224 26.97 4.14 23.50
N GLN A 225 26.32 5.08 24.18
CA GLN A 225 25.26 4.78 25.14
C GLN A 225 24.00 4.21 24.46
N LEU A 226 23.62 4.74 23.29
CA LEU A 226 22.49 4.24 22.52
C LEU A 226 22.78 2.86 21.93
N SER A 227 24.03 2.58 21.53
CA SER A 227 24.40 1.29 20.94
C SER A 227 24.05 0.10 21.84
N ARG A 228 24.15 0.23 23.17
CA ARG A 228 23.77 -0.84 24.11
C ARG A 228 22.29 -1.21 24.03
N HIS A 229 21.44 -0.24 23.74
CA HIS A 229 20.01 -0.46 23.54
C HIS A 229 19.75 -1.05 22.16
N VAL A 230 20.51 -0.63 21.15
CA VAL A 230 20.47 -1.17 19.79
C VAL A 230 20.90 -2.63 19.74
N SER A 231 21.93 -3.04 20.50
CA SER A 231 22.37 -4.44 20.56
C SER A 231 21.28 -5.39 21.07
N SER A 232 20.31 -4.88 21.85
CA SER A 232 19.15 -5.66 22.32
C SER A 232 17.93 -5.58 21.39
N LEU A 233 18.02 -4.80 20.31
CA LEU A 233 16.93 -4.61 19.35
C LEU A 233 16.92 -5.77 18.34
N ALA A 234 15.73 -6.31 18.11
CA ALA A 234 15.51 -7.31 17.06
C ALA A 234 15.96 -6.76 15.69
N PRO A 235 16.67 -7.55 14.85
CA PRO A 235 17.19 -7.08 13.56
C PRO A 235 16.13 -6.39 12.68
N GLU A 236 14.91 -6.90 12.69
CA GLU A 236 13.76 -6.44 11.89
C GLU A 236 13.29 -5.04 12.30
N LEU A 237 13.65 -4.56 13.50
CA LEU A 237 13.29 -3.25 14.02
C LEU A 237 14.36 -2.17 13.76
N ARG A 238 15.55 -2.56 13.27
CA ARG A 238 16.68 -1.64 13.06
C ARG A 238 16.38 -0.59 11.98
N LEU A 239 15.85 -1.01 10.83
CA LEU A 239 15.49 -0.09 9.75
C LEU A 239 14.19 0.70 10.01
N PRO A 240 13.14 0.14 10.63
CA PRO A 240 12.03 0.95 11.15
C PRO A 240 12.47 2.04 12.13
N LEU A 241 13.45 1.76 12.99
CA LEU A 241 14.05 2.77 13.87
C LEU A 241 14.81 3.84 13.06
N ALA A 242 15.56 3.43 12.04
CA ALA A 242 16.25 4.34 11.12
C ALA A 242 15.26 5.25 10.36
N ASP A 243 14.12 4.74 9.90
CA ASP A 243 13.08 5.53 9.23
C ASP A 243 12.57 6.69 10.10
N ILE A 244 12.33 6.40 11.38
CA ILE A 244 11.89 7.39 12.36
C ILE A 244 13.00 8.44 12.55
N ALA A 245 14.25 7.99 12.68
CA ALA A 245 15.40 8.87 12.86
C ALA A 245 15.62 9.78 11.64
N VAL A 246 15.61 9.23 10.43
CA VAL A 246 15.75 9.98 9.16
C VAL A 246 14.65 11.04 9.03
N SER A 247 13.41 10.71 9.41
CA SER A 247 12.30 11.67 9.38
C SER A 247 12.55 12.88 10.28
N SER A 248 13.16 12.68 11.46
CA SER A 248 13.56 13.76 12.35
C SER A 248 14.78 14.53 11.84
N LEU A 249 15.75 13.83 11.24
CA LEU A 249 16.98 14.40 10.68
C LEU A 249 16.74 15.39 9.54
N ARG A 250 15.58 15.32 8.85
CA ARG A 250 15.16 16.36 7.90
C ARG A 250 15.04 17.76 8.53
N HIS A 251 14.99 17.85 9.85
CA HIS A 251 14.94 19.10 10.60
C HIS A 251 16.26 19.42 11.33
N MET A 252 17.35 18.69 11.03
CA MET A 252 18.66 19.00 11.60
C MET A 252 19.18 20.35 11.12
N ASP A 253 20.12 20.93 11.88
CA ASP A 253 20.81 22.14 11.47
C ASP A 253 21.60 21.90 10.16
N PRO A 254 21.35 22.65 9.07
CA PRO A 254 22.04 22.47 7.80
C PRO A 254 23.57 22.56 7.90
N ALA A 255 24.12 23.32 8.85
CA ALA A 255 25.57 23.41 9.05
C ALA A 255 26.18 22.09 9.56
N SER A 256 25.38 21.24 10.21
CA SER A 256 25.80 19.95 10.76
C SER A 256 25.74 18.81 9.75
N TYR A 257 24.99 18.97 8.66
CA TYR A 257 24.76 17.93 7.64
C TYR A 257 26.04 17.39 6.99
N PRO A 258 27.02 18.21 6.53
CA PRO A 258 28.22 17.69 5.87
C PRO A 258 29.09 16.83 6.79
N ALA A 259 29.20 17.20 8.07
CA ALA A 259 29.94 16.45 9.07
C ALA A 259 29.25 15.11 9.38
N PHE A 260 27.92 15.11 9.46
CA PHE A 260 27.13 13.90 9.69
C PHE A 260 27.27 12.90 8.53
N ILE A 261 27.04 13.30 7.28
CA ILE A 261 27.18 12.38 6.12
C ILE A 261 28.61 11.87 5.97
N ARG A 262 29.64 12.69 6.24
CA ARG A 262 31.02 12.22 6.27
C ARG A 262 31.21 11.13 7.32
N THR A 263 30.67 11.33 8.52
CA THR A 263 30.74 10.36 9.60
C THR A 263 30.07 9.04 9.22
N ILE A 264 28.87 9.07 8.65
CA ILE A 264 28.18 7.85 8.17
C ILE A 264 29.05 7.07 7.18
N LYS A 265 29.66 7.75 6.19
CA LYS A 265 30.56 7.11 5.22
C LYS A 265 31.77 6.46 5.88
N GLU A 266 32.40 7.13 6.85
CA GLU A 266 33.55 6.61 7.58
C GLU A 266 33.17 5.42 8.50
N LEU A 267 31.97 5.47 9.10
CA LEU A 267 31.45 4.37 9.92
C LEU A 267 31.21 3.10 9.10
N SER A 268 30.55 3.23 7.95
CA SER A 268 30.24 2.12 7.04
C SER A 268 31.46 1.52 6.34
N SER A 269 32.63 2.16 6.40
CA SER A 269 33.86 1.67 5.74
C SER A 269 34.99 1.33 6.71
N ALA A 270 34.69 1.26 8.02
CA ALA A 270 35.71 1.23 9.07
C ALA A 270 36.52 -0.08 9.14
N ASP A 271 35.91 -1.20 8.78
CA ASP A 271 36.51 -2.55 8.80
C ASP A 271 36.97 -3.06 7.43
N ARG A 272 36.80 -2.25 6.37
CA ARG A 272 37.07 -2.62 4.97
C ARG A 272 36.21 -3.79 4.44
N GLU A 273 35.18 -4.17 5.17
CA GLU A 273 34.20 -5.19 4.80
C GLU A 273 32.81 -4.58 5.05
N ILE A 274 32.28 -3.88 4.04
CA ILE A 274 30.98 -3.23 4.19
C ILE A 274 29.90 -4.31 4.27
N ASP A 275 29.21 -4.38 5.40
CA ASP A 275 28.05 -5.25 5.58
C ASP A 275 26.84 -4.70 4.79
N LEU A 276 25.95 -5.58 4.35
CA LEU A 276 24.76 -5.25 3.57
C LEU A 276 23.86 -4.28 4.35
N PHE A 277 23.73 -4.48 5.65
CA PHE A 277 22.97 -3.60 6.53
C PHE A 277 23.59 -2.19 6.59
N GLU A 278 24.91 -2.09 6.78
CA GLU A 278 25.63 -0.81 6.87
C GLU A 278 25.54 -0.03 5.57
N TYR A 279 25.63 -0.73 4.44
CA TYR A 279 25.43 -0.17 3.11
C TYR A 279 24.01 0.35 2.91
N THR A 280 23.00 -0.49 3.17
CA THR A 280 21.57 -0.16 3.06
C THR A 280 21.23 1.06 3.91
N LEU A 281 21.69 1.09 5.16
CA LEU A 281 21.45 2.19 6.08
C LEU A 281 22.13 3.49 5.61
N GLY A 282 23.42 3.42 5.26
CA GLY A 282 24.17 4.59 4.77
C GLY A 282 23.54 5.19 3.50
N ARG A 283 23.10 4.32 2.59
CA ARG A 283 22.43 4.73 1.36
C ARG A 283 21.05 5.34 1.62
N MET A 284 20.22 4.71 2.44
CA MET A 284 18.90 5.22 2.82
C MET A 284 19.00 6.63 3.42
N VAL A 285 19.95 6.84 4.34
CA VAL A 285 20.19 8.14 4.97
C VAL A 285 20.61 9.17 3.92
N GLY A 286 21.57 8.83 3.04
CA GLY A 286 22.03 9.71 1.97
C GLY A 286 20.90 10.12 1.01
N CYS A 287 20.19 9.15 0.46
CA CYS A 287 19.11 9.38 -0.52
C CYS A 287 17.97 10.22 0.05
N ARG A 288 17.61 10.04 1.33
CA ARG A 288 16.45 10.73 1.94
C ARG A 288 16.80 12.12 2.50
N LEU A 289 18.06 12.37 2.87
CA LEU A 289 18.49 13.67 3.40
C LEU A 289 19.06 14.60 2.33
N ALA A 290 19.71 14.08 1.27
CA ALA A 290 20.28 14.91 0.21
C ALA A 290 19.27 15.89 -0.42
N PRO A 291 18.01 15.52 -0.73
CA PRO A 291 17.03 16.45 -1.29
C PRO A 291 16.63 17.62 -0.37
N VAL A 292 16.94 17.52 0.92
CA VAL A 292 16.63 18.55 1.93
C VAL A 292 17.78 19.53 2.10
N PHE A 293 19.03 19.06 2.08
CA PHE A 293 20.21 19.84 2.45
C PHE A 293 21.14 20.19 1.28
N GLU A 294 21.01 19.50 0.14
CA GLU A 294 21.85 19.72 -1.03
C GLU A 294 21.04 20.38 -2.15
N GLU A 295 21.69 21.20 -2.97
CA GLU A 295 21.13 21.66 -4.25
C GLU A 295 21.16 20.52 -5.27
N THR A 296 20.37 19.47 -5.03
CA THR A 296 20.21 18.36 -5.97
C THR A 296 19.39 18.83 -7.17
N ARG A 297 20.06 19.30 -8.23
CA ARG A 297 19.42 19.36 -9.55
C ARG A 297 19.13 17.92 -9.98
N LYS A 298 17.85 17.55 -10.07
CA LYS A 298 17.46 16.26 -10.64
C LYS A 298 18.12 16.14 -12.02
N LYS A 299 18.95 15.12 -12.20
CA LYS A 299 19.56 14.84 -13.50
C LYS A 299 18.43 14.64 -14.51
N PRO A 300 18.50 15.25 -15.71
CA PRO A 300 17.46 15.06 -16.71
C PRO A 300 17.36 13.58 -17.08
N VAL A 301 16.15 13.11 -17.38
CA VAL A 301 15.95 11.74 -17.84
C VAL A 301 16.60 11.57 -19.21
N GLN A 302 17.62 10.72 -19.29
CA GLN A 302 18.37 10.41 -20.50
C GLN A 302 17.97 9.05 -21.10
N TYR A 303 17.50 8.12 -20.26
CA TYR A 303 17.22 6.74 -20.68
C TYR A 303 15.72 6.41 -20.60
N TYR A 304 15.10 6.20 -21.76
CA TYR A 304 13.70 5.79 -21.90
C TYR A 304 13.55 4.30 -22.23
N ASP A 305 14.67 3.62 -22.48
CA ASP A 305 14.74 2.22 -22.86
C ASP A 305 15.76 1.52 -21.95
N LEU A 306 15.51 0.25 -21.63
CA LEU A 306 16.34 -0.54 -20.73
C LEU A 306 17.62 -1.07 -21.41
N ARG A 307 17.62 -1.24 -22.74
CA ARG A 307 18.73 -1.87 -23.48
C ARG A 307 20.09 -1.19 -23.27
N PRO A 308 20.22 0.15 -23.27
CA PRO A 308 21.49 0.82 -22.98
C PRO A 308 21.99 0.62 -21.55
N LEU A 309 21.07 0.36 -20.62
CA LEU A 309 21.34 0.18 -19.20
C LEU A 309 21.59 -1.29 -18.84
N LEU A 310 21.29 -2.21 -19.76
CA LEU A 310 21.31 -3.65 -19.52
C LEU A 310 22.62 -4.18 -18.92
N PRO A 311 23.84 -3.72 -19.31
CA PRO A 311 25.07 -4.17 -18.65
C PRO A 311 25.11 -3.82 -17.15
N HIS A 312 24.60 -2.66 -16.77
CA HIS A 312 24.57 -2.20 -15.38
C HIS A 312 23.47 -2.90 -14.58
N VAL A 313 22.31 -3.12 -15.21
CA VAL A 313 21.20 -3.88 -14.63
C VAL A 313 21.58 -5.34 -14.43
N ALA A 314 22.25 -5.96 -15.41
CA ALA A 314 22.77 -7.33 -15.27
C ALA A 314 23.78 -7.43 -14.13
N LYS A 315 24.64 -6.42 -13.95
CA LYS A 315 25.60 -6.37 -12.84
C LYS A 315 24.90 -6.22 -11.49
N LEU A 316 23.89 -5.35 -11.39
CA LEU A 316 23.03 -5.21 -10.21
C LEU A 316 22.35 -6.54 -9.86
N LEU A 317 21.68 -7.17 -10.83
CA LEU A 317 21.01 -8.47 -10.63
C LEU A 317 21.99 -9.57 -10.26
N SER A 318 23.21 -9.57 -10.83
CA SER A 318 24.25 -10.53 -10.45
C SER A 318 24.69 -10.35 -9.00
N CYS A 319 24.84 -9.10 -8.52
CA CYS A 319 25.17 -8.83 -7.12
C CYS A 319 24.07 -9.33 -6.18
N LEU A 320 22.80 -9.01 -6.47
CA LEU A 320 21.64 -9.47 -5.69
C LEU A 320 21.59 -11.01 -5.65
N ALA A 321 21.76 -11.65 -6.80
CA ALA A 321 21.72 -13.10 -6.92
C ALA A 321 22.84 -13.81 -6.14
N TYR A 322 24.06 -13.26 -6.10
CA TYR A 322 25.15 -13.83 -5.31
C TYR A 322 24.97 -13.62 -3.81
N TRP A 323 24.29 -12.56 -3.38
CA TRP A 323 24.05 -12.29 -1.96
C TRP A 323 22.91 -13.09 -1.37
N GLY A 324 21.89 -13.42 -2.17
CA GLY A 324 20.75 -14.24 -1.75
C GLY A 324 20.94 -15.75 -1.91
N ALA A 325 22.04 -16.20 -2.51
CA ALA A 325 22.24 -17.61 -2.85
C ALA A 325 23.39 -18.27 -2.08
N ASP A 326 23.13 -19.47 -1.56
CA ASP A 326 24.14 -20.32 -0.92
C ASP A 326 25.10 -20.98 -1.92
N ASP A 327 24.68 -21.13 -3.18
CA ASP A 327 25.43 -21.81 -4.23
C ASP A 327 25.29 -21.15 -5.61
N GLN A 328 26.23 -21.48 -6.50
CA GLN A 328 26.32 -20.87 -7.84
C GLN A 328 25.13 -21.23 -8.74
N GLU A 329 24.49 -22.39 -8.56
CA GLU A 329 23.33 -22.79 -9.36
C GLU A 329 22.08 -22.00 -8.94
N SER A 330 21.88 -21.82 -7.64
CA SER A 330 20.82 -20.97 -7.08
C SER A 330 20.98 -19.52 -7.50
N ALA A 331 22.20 -18.97 -7.43
CA ALA A 331 22.50 -17.61 -7.91
C ALA A 331 22.16 -17.46 -9.41
N ARG A 332 22.50 -18.47 -10.22
CA ARG A 332 22.18 -18.42 -11.67
C ARG A 332 20.68 -18.44 -11.92
N LYS A 333 19.92 -19.25 -11.16
CA LYS A 333 18.45 -19.30 -11.25
C LYS A 333 17.82 -17.95 -10.88
N ALA A 334 18.27 -17.33 -9.79
CA ALA A 334 17.83 -16.01 -9.37
C ALA A 334 18.08 -14.93 -10.44
N PHE A 335 19.30 -14.90 -10.97
CA PHE A 335 19.66 -14.00 -12.06
C PHE A 335 18.80 -14.22 -13.32
N GLU A 336 18.58 -15.48 -13.72
CA GLU A 336 17.73 -15.81 -14.86
C GLU A 336 16.26 -15.39 -14.64
N GLN A 337 15.74 -15.50 -13.41
CA GLN A 337 14.38 -15.04 -13.08
C GLN A 337 14.26 -13.52 -13.19
N GLY A 338 15.21 -12.76 -12.62
CA GLY A 338 15.24 -11.31 -12.76
C GLY A 338 15.32 -10.85 -14.23
N LEU A 339 16.07 -11.54 -15.09
CA LEU A 339 16.15 -11.21 -16.52
C LEU A 339 14.87 -11.52 -17.30
N LYS A 340 14.15 -12.59 -16.93
CA LYS A 340 12.85 -12.93 -17.55
C LYS A 340 11.85 -11.81 -17.33
N GLU A 341 11.85 -11.21 -16.13
CA GLU A 341 10.93 -10.14 -15.77
C GLU A 341 11.08 -8.90 -16.67
N ILE A 342 12.32 -8.53 -16.99
CA ILE A 342 12.60 -7.43 -17.94
C ILE A 342 12.63 -7.85 -19.42
N ASN A 343 12.28 -9.10 -19.74
CA ASN A 343 12.27 -9.68 -21.09
C ASN A 343 13.57 -9.42 -21.89
N CYS A 344 14.71 -9.44 -21.20
CA CYS A 344 16.03 -9.19 -21.79
C CYS A 344 16.94 -10.41 -21.66
N ARG A 345 18.03 -10.41 -22.44
CA ARG A 345 19.08 -11.44 -22.36
C ARG A 345 20.41 -10.78 -22.02
N ALA A 346 21.02 -11.22 -20.93
CA ALA A 346 22.36 -10.84 -20.53
C ALA A 346 23.02 -12.04 -19.83
N ASP A 347 24.35 -12.05 -19.79
CA ASP A 347 25.09 -13.05 -19.06
C ASP A 347 25.34 -12.58 -17.63
N MET A 348 25.36 -13.53 -16.69
CA MET A 348 25.68 -13.26 -15.29
C MET A 348 27.13 -12.82 -15.19
N CYS A 349 27.39 -11.77 -14.40
CA CYS A 349 28.74 -11.27 -14.20
C CYS A 349 29.54 -12.20 -13.25
N PRO A 350 30.88 -12.29 -13.40
CA PRO A 350 31.73 -13.01 -12.44
C PRO A 350 31.64 -12.39 -11.03
N LEU A 351 31.70 -13.22 -10.00
CA LEU A 351 31.59 -12.80 -8.59
C LEU A 351 32.65 -11.74 -8.23
N GLU A 352 33.84 -11.81 -8.81
CA GLU A 352 34.95 -10.88 -8.55
C GLU A 352 34.64 -9.44 -9.01
N THR A 353 33.68 -9.30 -9.92
CA THR A 353 33.20 -8.01 -10.42
C THR A 353 31.92 -7.54 -9.75
N CYS A 354 31.32 -8.38 -8.90
CA CYS A 354 30.08 -8.14 -8.19
C CYS A 354 30.42 -7.68 -6.77
N GLY A 355 30.14 -6.40 -6.49
CA GLY A 355 30.38 -5.80 -5.19
C GLY A 355 29.62 -4.49 -5.05
N LEU A 356 29.66 -3.89 -3.86
CA LEU A 356 28.83 -2.72 -3.54
C LEU A 356 29.13 -1.51 -4.43
N GLN A 357 30.39 -1.33 -4.84
CA GLN A 357 30.75 -0.30 -5.82
C GLN A 357 30.03 -0.49 -7.17
N ALA A 358 29.86 -1.73 -7.62
CA ALA A 358 29.13 -2.02 -8.85
C ALA A 358 27.64 -1.70 -8.72
N VAL A 359 27.05 -1.94 -7.54
CA VAL A 359 25.67 -1.57 -7.22
C VAL A 359 25.52 -0.04 -7.20
N ASP A 360 26.47 0.67 -6.60
CA ASP A 360 26.50 2.14 -6.59
C ASP A 360 26.55 2.74 -8.00
N GLU A 361 27.42 2.21 -8.86
CA GLU A 361 27.55 2.62 -10.26
C GLU A 361 26.25 2.37 -11.03
N ALA A 362 25.64 1.19 -10.86
CA ALA A 362 24.39 0.84 -11.51
C ALA A 362 23.24 1.77 -11.08
N LEU A 363 23.08 1.99 -9.78
CA LEU A 363 22.02 2.84 -9.24
C LEU A 363 22.21 4.31 -9.63
N SER A 364 23.45 4.82 -9.63
CA SER A 364 23.76 6.18 -10.06
C SER A 364 23.41 6.44 -11.52
N LEU A 365 23.56 5.44 -12.38
CA LEU A 365 23.16 5.52 -13.79
C LEU A 365 21.63 5.41 -13.95
N LEU A 366 21.00 4.55 -13.15
CA LEU A 366 19.55 4.36 -13.16
C LEU A 366 18.78 5.60 -12.67
N GLU A 367 19.39 6.50 -11.89
CA GLU A 367 18.81 7.81 -11.54
C GLU A 367 18.35 8.60 -12.78
N GLU A 368 19.09 8.47 -13.88
CA GLU A 368 18.86 9.15 -15.16
C GLU A 368 17.85 8.42 -16.07
N ALA A 369 17.28 7.31 -15.59
CA ALA A 369 16.28 6.54 -16.29
C ALA A 369 14.85 7.05 -16.05
N SER A 370 13.96 6.79 -17.01
CA SER A 370 12.55 7.12 -16.88
C SER A 370 11.87 6.32 -15.76
N PRO A 371 10.78 6.82 -15.15
CA PRO A 371 10.04 6.09 -14.11
C PRO A 371 9.51 4.71 -14.55
N ALA A 372 9.30 4.49 -15.84
CA ALA A 372 8.92 3.17 -16.38
C ALA A 372 10.09 2.18 -16.33
N VAL A 373 11.28 2.64 -16.74
CA VAL A 373 12.51 1.84 -16.68
C VAL A 373 12.89 1.52 -15.23
N LYS A 374 12.83 2.50 -14.33
CA LYS A 374 13.11 2.28 -12.90
C LYS A 374 12.18 1.22 -12.28
N ARG A 375 10.87 1.28 -12.56
CA ARG A 375 9.91 0.26 -12.12
C ARG A 375 10.22 -1.12 -12.67
N SER A 376 10.55 -1.22 -13.96
CA SER A 376 10.92 -2.50 -14.58
C SER A 376 12.17 -3.11 -13.95
N VAL A 377 13.18 -2.29 -13.63
CA VAL A 377 14.39 -2.75 -12.93
C VAL A 377 14.08 -3.20 -11.51
N ILE A 378 13.20 -2.50 -10.79
CA ILE A 378 12.77 -2.90 -9.44
C ILE A 378 12.02 -4.23 -9.48
N SER A 379 11.13 -4.42 -10.46
CA SER A 379 10.43 -5.70 -10.69
C SER A 379 11.43 -6.83 -10.89
N ALA A 380 12.45 -6.62 -11.74
CA ALA A 380 13.51 -7.61 -11.93
C ALA A 380 14.34 -7.87 -10.68
N CYS A 381 14.60 -6.85 -9.84
CA CYS A 381 15.28 -7.04 -8.57
C CYS A 381 14.42 -7.86 -7.59
N ALA A 382 13.11 -7.61 -7.55
CA ALA A 382 12.17 -8.37 -6.73
C ALA A 382 12.08 -9.83 -7.18
N ALA A 383 11.93 -10.08 -8.48
CA ALA A 383 11.94 -11.44 -9.05
C ALA A 383 13.28 -12.17 -8.86
N CYS A 384 14.40 -11.43 -8.80
CA CYS A 384 15.71 -12.01 -8.50
C CYS A 384 15.79 -12.46 -7.04
N VAL A 385 15.35 -11.59 -6.11
CA VAL A 385 15.37 -11.85 -4.67
C VAL A 385 14.38 -12.94 -4.27
N GLY A 386 13.18 -12.99 -4.86
CA GLY A 386 12.16 -14.01 -4.56
C GLY A 386 12.38 -15.37 -5.24
N ALA A 387 13.52 -15.60 -5.87
CA ALA A 387 13.66 -16.70 -6.82
C ALA A 387 13.66 -18.11 -6.23
N ASP A 388 13.97 -18.21 -4.94
CA ASP A 388 13.93 -19.42 -4.14
C ASP A 388 12.54 -19.64 -3.46
N GLY A 389 11.61 -18.69 -3.65
CA GLY A 389 10.29 -18.69 -3.04
C GLY A 389 10.28 -18.21 -1.58
N THR A 390 11.40 -17.74 -1.03
CA THR A 390 11.52 -17.25 0.35
C THR A 390 12.41 -16.01 0.45
N VAL A 391 11.79 -14.83 0.60
CA VAL A 391 12.53 -13.59 0.82
C VAL A 391 12.96 -13.47 2.30
N SER A 392 14.27 -13.45 2.56
CA SER A 392 14.83 -13.18 3.88
C SER A 392 14.72 -11.69 4.26
N VAL A 393 14.86 -11.38 5.55
CA VAL A 393 14.83 -9.99 6.05
C VAL A 393 15.92 -9.15 5.39
N ASP A 394 17.13 -9.69 5.24
CA ASP A 394 18.26 -8.97 4.68
C ASP A 394 18.06 -8.66 3.18
N GLU A 395 17.46 -9.60 2.43
CA GLU A 395 17.16 -9.39 1.01
C GLU A 395 15.99 -8.43 0.77
N ALA A 396 14.94 -8.52 1.60
CA ALA A 396 13.81 -7.58 1.60
C ALA A 396 14.30 -6.15 1.83
N GLU A 397 15.19 -5.96 2.80
CA GLU A 397 15.72 -4.65 3.15
C GLU A 397 16.72 -4.12 2.11
N LEU A 398 17.50 -5.00 1.50
CA LEU A 398 18.35 -4.64 0.35
C LEU A 398 17.51 -4.17 -0.84
N LEU A 399 16.46 -4.91 -1.21
CA LEU A 399 15.55 -4.54 -2.28
C LEU A 399 14.88 -3.19 -2.00
N ARG A 400 14.50 -2.96 -0.75
CA ARG A 400 13.93 -1.68 -0.31
C ARG A 400 14.94 -0.52 -0.43
N SER A 401 16.22 -0.76 -0.14
CA SER A 401 17.31 0.21 -0.33
C SER A 401 17.52 0.58 -1.81
N VAL A 402 17.44 -0.42 -2.70
CA VAL A 402 17.50 -0.24 -4.15
C VAL A 402 16.31 0.58 -4.64
N ALA A 403 15.11 0.29 -4.14
CA ALA A 403 13.90 1.03 -4.45
C ALA A 403 13.96 2.50 -3.98
N ASP A 404 14.45 2.75 -2.75
CA ASP A 404 14.67 4.09 -2.21
C ASP A 404 15.65 4.89 -3.08
N ALA A 405 16.74 4.25 -3.54
CA ALA A 405 17.72 4.88 -4.42
C ALA A 405 17.16 5.26 -5.80
N LEU A 406 16.08 4.61 -6.23
CA LEU A 406 15.42 4.84 -7.51
C LEU A 406 14.17 5.73 -7.39
N ASP A 407 13.97 6.44 -6.28
CA ASP A 407 12.79 7.25 -5.98
C ASP A 407 11.47 6.45 -6.05
N CYS A 408 11.50 5.14 -5.77
CA CYS A 408 10.37 4.23 -5.88
C CYS A 408 10.22 3.40 -4.59
N PRO A 409 9.92 4.03 -3.43
CA PRO A 409 9.94 3.36 -2.14
C PRO A 409 8.92 2.21 -2.08
N ILE A 410 9.38 1.07 -1.56
CA ILE A 410 8.56 -0.13 -1.33
C ILE A 410 8.21 -0.17 0.17
N PRO A 411 6.95 -0.44 0.56
CA PRO A 411 6.61 -0.66 1.96
C PRO A 411 7.33 -1.90 2.52
N PRO A 412 7.48 -2.03 3.85
CA PRO A 412 8.10 -3.22 4.44
C PRO A 412 7.35 -4.50 4.03
N PHE A 413 8.08 -5.53 3.65
CA PHE A 413 7.54 -6.85 3.32
C PHE A 413 6.88 -7.46 4.56
N LEU A 414 5.72 -8.09 4.38
CA LEU A 414 4.90 -8.62 5.49
C LEU A 414 5.36 -10.02 5.97
N SER A 415 6.46 -10.54 5.46
CA SER A 415 7.06 -11.82 5.85
C SER A 415 7.84 -11.67 7.16
N GLY A 416 7.27 -12.09 8.29
CA GLY A 416 8.05 -12.16 9.55
C GLY A 416 7.35 -12.22 10.90
N LEU A 417 6.02 -12.26 10.99
CA LEU A 417 5.34 -12.63 12.25
C LEU A 417 4.43 -13.82 12.00
N GLY A 418 5.01 -15.00 12.19
CA GLY A 418 4.26 -16.23 12.29
C GLY A 418 3.11 -16.08 13.28
N GLN A 419 2.00 -16.72 12.93
CA GLN A 419 0.87 -17.01 13.80
C GLN A 419 1.35 -17.32 15.22
N ALA A 420 1.11 -16.39 16.16
CA ALA A 420 1.16 -16.74 17.56
C ALA A 420 -0.11 -17.54 17.86
N ALA A 421 0.09 -18.83 18.17
CA ALA A 421 -0.91 -19.74 18.70
C ALA A 421 -1.48 -19.26 20.04
#